data_AF-A0AAD8QMR2-F1
#
_entry.id   AF-A0AAD8QMR2-F1
#
_cell.length_a   1.000
_cell.length_b   1.000
_cell.length_c   1.000
_cell.angle_alpha   90.00
_cell.angle_beta   90.00
_cell.angle_gamma   90.00
#
_symmetry.space_group_name_H-M   'P 1'
#
loop_
_entity.id
_entity.type
_entity.pdbx_description
1 polymer ?
#
loop_
_entity_poly.entity_id
_entity_poly.type
_entity_poly.pdbx_seq_one_letter_code
_entity_poly.pdbx_strand_id
1 'polypeptide(L)'
;MKVYEDAASAVPAGDRLSVYEVYVARATELYGVLKARDVYCQAICGGGLPDEDATTMCVRFTDLEIGLREVARAQALYVYAASFTGPEVRPEFWKRWNDFEVLHGDESTFREMLRVKRTAAASAGACVIGSAGAAVAEMDDFRAAPKRPMRACAGQQLGGASISQQCKRTRLV
;
A
#
# COMPACT_ATOMS: atom_id res chain seq x y z
N MET A 1 -19.59 -2.32 2.28
CA MET A 1 -20.56 -3.04 3.12
C MET A 1 -20.32 -2.60 4.54
N LYS A 2 -21.25 -1.85 5.14
CA LYS A 2 -20.97 -1.08 6.37
C LYS A 2 -20.51 -1.93 7.55
N VAL A 3 -21.16 -3.07 7.79
CA VAL A 3 -20.84 -3.96 8.92
C VAL A 3 -19.35 -4.38 8.93
N TYR A 4 -18.76 -4.65 7.78
CA TYR A 4 -17.35 -5.05 7.70
C TYR A 4 -16.38 -3.86 7.80
N GLU A 5 -16.80 -2.68 7.32
CA GLU A 5 -16.04 -1.43 7.48
C GLU A 5 -16.01 -1.03 8.97
N ASP A 6 -17.15 -1.11 9.64
CA ASP A 6 -17.30 -0.86 11.07
C ASP A 6 -16.47 -1.87 11.88
N ALA A 7 -16.54 -3.16 11.54
CA ALA A 7 -15.72 -4.21 12.16
C ALA A 7 -14.22 -3.94 12.00
N ALA A 8 -13.75 -3.56 10.81
CA ALA A 8 -12.35 -3.25 10.57
C ALA A 8 -11.87 -2.02 11.38
N SER A 9 -12.75 -1.07 11.65
CA SER A 9 -12.44 0.10 12.48
C SER A 9 -12.43 -0.20 13.98
N ALA A 10 -13.28 -1.12 14.45
CA ALA A 10 -13.42 -1.47 15.85
C ALA A 10 -12.29 -2.37 16.37
N VAL A 11 -11.64 -3.14 15.48
CA VAL A 11 -10.60 -4.12 15.83
C VAL A 11 -9.22 -3.45 15.98
N PRO A 12 -8.38 -3.88 16.93
CA PRO A 12 -7.01 -3.37 17.09
C PRO A 12 -6.12 -3.69 15.89
N ALA A 13 -5.06 -2.90 15.69
CA ALA A 13 -4.24 -2.95 14.47
C ALA A 13 -3.70 -4.35 14.11
N GLY A 14 -3.32 -5.17 15.10
CA GLY A 14 -2.77 -6.51 14.87
C GLY A 14 -3.78 -7.54 14.35
N ASP A 15 -5.06 -7.38 14.65
CA ASP A 15 -6.10 -8.35 14.25
C ASP A 15 -6.83 -7.93 12.96
N ARG A 16 -6.60 -6.70 12.49
CA ARG A 16 -7.28 -6.13 11.32
C ARG A 16 -7.06 -6.94 10.05
N LEU A 17 -5.89 -7.57 9.89
CA LEU A 17 -5.60 -8.41 8.72
C LEU A 17 -6.66 -9.50 8.54
N SER A 18 -6.98 -10.24 9.60
CA SER A 18 -7.96 -11.33 9.57
C SER A 18 -9.37 -10.85 9.17
N VAL A 19 -9.76 -9.66 9.65
CA VAL A 19 -11.05 -9.04 9.31
C VAL A 19 -11.11 -8.68 7.82
N TYR A 20 -10.03 -8.10 7.28
CA TYR A 20 -9.96 -7.74 5.87
C TYR A 20 -9.93 -8.97 4.96
N GLU A 21 -9.31 -10.08 5.36
CA GLU A 21 -9.35 -11.33 4.60
C GLU A 21 -10.79 -11.85 4.43
N VAL A 22 -11.55 -11.88 5.52
CA VAL A 22 -12.97 -12.26 5.49
C VAL A 22 -13.80 -11.24 4.69
N TYR A 23 -13.49 -9.95 4.83
CA TYR A 23 -14.21 -8.90 4.10
C TYR A 23 -13.98 -9.02 2.59
N VAL A 24 -12.74 -9.26 2.14
CA VAL A 24 -12.42 -9.47 0.73
C VAL A 24 -13.16 -10.69 0.19
N ALA A 25 -13.12 -11.82 0.89
CA ALA A 25 -13.83 -13.04 0.47
C ALA A 25 -15.32 -12.76 0.27
N ARG A 26 -15.98 -12.11 1.24
CA ARG A 26 -17.40 -11.75 1.12
C ARG A 26 -17.68 -10.71 0.06
N ALA A 27 -16.79 -9.73 -0.14
CA ALA A 27 -16.93 -8.75 -1.21
C ALA A 27 -16.84 -9.41 -2.59
N THR A 28 -15.92 -10.37 -2.77
CA THR A 28 -15.81 -11.13 -4.02
C THR A 28 -17.03 -12.00 -4.30
N GLU A 29 -17.60 -12.64 -3.29
CA GLU A 29 -18.78 -13.50 -3.44
C GLU A 29 -20.04 -12.69 -3.80
N LEU A 30 -20.23 -11.53 -3.19
CA LEU A 30 -21.47 -10.75 -3.33
C LEU A 30 -21.46 -9.79 -4.51
N TYR A 31 -20.31 -9.17 -4.79
CA TYR A 31 -20.21 -8.07 -5.77
C TYR A 31 -19.12 -8.32 -6.83
N GLY A 32 -18.40 -9.43 -6.73
CA GLY A 32 -17.31 -9.74 -7.63
C GLY A 32 -16.04 -8.92 -7.37
N VAL A 33 -15.15 -8.97 -8.36
CA VAL A 33 -13.75 -8.53 -8.22
C VAL A 33 -13.61 -7.00 -8.13
N LEU A 34 -14.52 -6.24 -8.73
CA LEU A 34 -14.48 -4.78 -8.69
C LEU A 34 -14.63 -4.24 -7.27
N LYS A 35 -15.54 -4.80 -6.47
CA LYS A 35 -15.72 -4.37 -5.08
C LYS A 35 -14.55 -4.83 -4.20
N ALA A 36 -13.98 -5.99 -4.48
CA ALA A 36 -12.79 -6.47 -3.77
C ALA A 36 -11.60 -5.50 -3.94
N ARG A 37 -11.44 -4.90 -5.13
CA ARG A 37 -10.42 -3.85 -5.36
C ARG A 37 -10.60 -2.67 -4.41
N ASP A 38 -11.82 -2.17 -4.25
CA ASP A 38 -12.11 -1.07 -3.31
C ASP A 38 -11.71 -1.44 -1.87
N VAL A 39 -11.99 -2.68 -1.46
CA VAL A 39 -11.66 -3.17 -0.12
C VAL A 39 -10.14 -3.23 0.09
N TYR A 40 -9.38 -3.73 -0.90
CA TYR A 40 -7.92 -3.72 -0.84
C TYR A 40 -7.36 -2.30 -0.77
N CYS A 41 -7.85 -1.40 -1.63
CA CYS A 41 -7.46 0.01 -1.60
C CYS A 41 -7.77 0.65 -0.23
N GLN A 42 -8.93 0.35 0.36
CA GLN A 42 -9.28 0.85 1.68
C GLN A 42 -8.36 0.30 2.78
N ALA A 43 -8.04 -1.01 2.75
CA ALA A 43 -7.15 -1.63 3.72
C ALA A 43 -5.74 -1.02 3.66
N ILE A 44 -5.23 -0.78 2.45
CA ILE A 44 -3.87 -0.29 2.24
C ILE A 44 -3.78 1.24 2.48
N CYS A 45 -4.67 2.02 1.88
CA CYS A 45 -4.64 3.49 1.96
C CYS A 45 -5.24 4.04 3.26
N GLY A 46 -6.11 3.29 3.93
CA GLY A 46 -6.77 3.71 5.17
C GLY A 46 -5.84 3.84 6.38
N GLY A 47 -4.57 3.42 6.25
CA GLY A 47 -3.55 3.61 7.29
C GLY A 47 -3.75 2.79 8.55
N GLY A 48 -4.67 1.82 8.53
CA GLY A 48 -5.06 1.04 9.72
C GLY A 48 -4.21 -0.20 9.99
N LEU A 49 -3.40 -0.66 9.02
CA LEU A 49 -2.62 -1.90 9.14
C LEU A 49 -1.15 -1.60 9.50
N PRO A 50 -0.53 -2.45 10.33
CA PRO A 50 0.92 -2.44 10.51
C PRO A 50 1.60 -2.80 9.18
N ASP A 51 2.86 -2.40 9.04
CA ASP A 51 3.57 -2.49 7.76
C ASP A 51 3.74 -3.95 7.28
N GLU A 52 3.92 -4.90 8.21
CA GLU A 52 4.01 -6.33 7.89
C GLU A 52 2.73 -6.88 7.23
N ASP A 53 1.57 -6.48 7.76
CA ASP A 53 0.25 -6.90 7.27
C ASP A 53 -0.11 -6.16 5.99
N ALA A 54 0.27 -4.88 5.89
CA ALA A 54 0.09 -4.10 4.68
C ALA A 54 0.87 -4.72 3.51
N THR A 55 2.09 -5.23 3.73
CA THR A 55 2.85 -5.93 2.69
C THR A 55 2.13 -7.21 2.25
N THR A 56 1.59 -7.97 3.19
CA THR A 56 0.83 -9.19 2.90
C THR A 56 -0.42 -8.86 2.06
N MET A 57 -1.16 -7.82 2.43
CA MET A 57 -2.32 -7.34 1.67
C MET A 57 -1.94 -6.86 0.26
N CYS A 58 -0.82 -6.16 0.10
CA CYS A 58 -0.31 -5.76 -1.21
C CYS A 58 0.01 -6.96 -2.10
N VAL A 59 0.66 -8.00 -1.56
CA VAL A 59 0.96 -9.22 -2.34
C VAL A 59 -0.32 -9.92 -2.79
N ARG A 60 -1.31 -10.07 -1.90
CA ARG A 60 -2.62 -10.63 -2.28
C ARG A 60 -3.32 -9.79 -3.34
N PHE A 61 -3.21 -8.47 -3.25
CA PHE A 61 -3.78 -7.58 -4.24
C PHE A 61 -3.07 -7.69 -5.60
N THR A 62 -1.74 -7.86 -5.62
CA THR A 62 -1.01 -8.10 -6.87
C THR A 62 -1.45 -9.40 -7.55
N ASP A 63 -1.67 -10.48 -6.81
CA ASP A 63 -2.14 -11.75 -7.36
C ASP A 63 -3.51 -11.60 -8.04
N LEU A 64 -4.41 -10.84 -7.41
CA LEU A 64 -5.71 -10.51 -7.98
C LEU A 64 -5.58 -9.71 -9.28
N GLU A 65 -4.65 -8.76 -9.35
CA GLU A 65 -4.43 -7.96 -10.57
C GLU A 65 -3.75 -8.71 -11.70
N ILE A 66 -2.86 -9.64 -11.39
CA ILE A 66 -2.27 -10.56 -12.36
C ILE A 66 -3.38 -11.43 -12.98
N GLY A 67 -4.31 -11.92 -12.15
CA GLY A 67 -5.49 -12.66 -12.62
C GLY A 67 -6.38 -11.86 -13.59
N LEU A 68 -6.43 -10.54 -13.41
CA LEU A 68 -7.20 -9.61 -14.26
C LEU A 68 -6.39 -9.09 -15.46
N ARG A 69 -5.14 -9.54 -15.63
CA ARG A 69 -4.20 -9.10 -16.67
C ARG A 69 -3.84 -7.61 -16.60
N GLU A 70 -4.01 -6.97 -15.45
CA GLU A 70 -3.69 -5.55 -15.23
C GLU A 70 -2.26 -5.38 -14.69
N VAL A 71 -1.28 -5.70 -15.52
CA VAL A 71 0.15 -5.76 -15.13
C VAL A 71 0.68 -4.43 -14.61
N ALA A 72 0.32 -3.31 -15.25
CA ALA A 72 0.76 -1.98 -14.84
C ALA A 72 0.33 -1.60 -13.40
N ARG A 73 -0.84 -2.11 -12.96
CA ARG A 73 -1.33 -1.88 -11.60
C ARG A 73 -0.69 -2.80 -10.58
N ALA A 74 -0.48 -4.07 -10.94
CA ALA A 74 0.32 -4.98 -10.12
C ALA A 74 1.73 -4.40 -9.87
N GLN A 75 2.35 -3.81 -10.89
CA GLN A 75 3.64 -3.14 -10.75
C GLN A 75 3.59 -1.96 -9.76
N ALA A 76 2.59 -1.08 -9.89
CA ALA A 76 2.43 0.06 -8.97
C ALA A 76 2.28 -0.38 -7.51
N LEU A 77 1.59 -1.50 -7.27
CA LEU A 77 1.44 -2.09 -5.94
C LEU A 77 2.76 -2.60 -5.38
N TYR A 78 3.60 -3.27 -6.19
CA TYR A 78 4.93 -3.70 -5.75
C TYR A 78 5.82 -2.51 -5.37
N VAL A 79 5.82 -1.45 -6.18
CA VAL A 79 6.58 -0.22 -5.88
C VAL A 79 6.11 0.43 -4.58
N TYR A 80 4.80 0.43 -4.33
CA TYR A 80 4.25 0.94 -3.08
C TYR A 80 4.64 0.08 -1.88
N ALA A 81 4.51 -1.25 -1.98
CA ALA A 81 4.89 -2.18 -0.91
C ALA A 81 6.39 -2.10 -0.56
N ALA A 82 7.24 -1.85 -1.56
CA ALA A 82 8.68 -1.66 -1.37
C ALA A 82 9.06 -0.39 -0.60
N SER A 83 8.13 0.57 -0.44
CA SER A 83 8.41 1.80 0.32
C SER A 83 8.51 1.58 1.83
N PHE A 84 7.93 0.50 2.34
CA PHE A 84 8.00 0.09 3.75
C PHE A 84 8.56 -1.33 3.95
N THR A 85 8.84 -2.06 2.87
CA THR A 85 9.43 -3.41 2.93
C THR A 85 10.91 -3.39 2.60
N GLY A 86 11.77 -3.57 3.60
CA GLY A 86 13.21 -3.71 3.41
C GLY A 86 13.61 -5.07 2.79
N PRO A 87 14.65 -5.13 1.93
CA PRO A 87 15.09 -6.39 1.32
C PRO A 87 15.72 -7.40 2.29
N GLU A 88 16.26 -6.91 3.40
CA GLU A 88 16.83 -7.77 4.46
C GLU A 88 15.74 -8.39 5.35
N VAL A 89 14.64 -7.67 5.56
CA VAL A 89 13.54 -8.09 6.44
C VAL A 89 12.65 -9.13 5.76
N ARG A 90 12.31 -8.92 4.48
CA ARG A 90 11.38 -9.79 3.71
C ARG A 90 11.99 -10.17 2.36
N PRO A 91 13.00 -11.06 2.29
CA PRO A 91 13.64 -11.44 1.03
C PRO A 91 12.68 -12.15 0.06
N GLU A 92 11.67 -12.86 0.59
CA GLU A 92 10.66 -13.56 -0.20
C GLU A 92 9.82 -12.62 -1.06
N PHE A 93 9.48 -11.44 -0.54
CA PHE A 93 8.75 -10.41 -1.30
C PHE A 93 9.55 -9.96 -2.53
N TRP A 94 10.85 -9.70 -2.35
CA TRP A 94 11.73 -9.26 -3.44
C TRP A 94 12.01 -10.35 -4.46
N LYS A 95 12.06 -11.62 -4.03
CA LYS A 95 12.12 -12.75 -4.95
C LYS A 95 10.85 -12.83 -5.79
N ARG A 96 9.68 -12.72 -5.17
CA ARG A 96 8.38 -12.74 -5.87
C ARG A 96 8.22 -11.59 -6.85
N TRP A 97 8.67 -10.38 -6.49
CA TRP A 97 8.67 -9.24 -7.41
C TRP A 97 9.65 -9.46 -8.58
N ASN A 98 10.82 -10.05 -8.33
CA ASN A 98 11.75 -10.41 -9.40
C ASN A 98 11.12 -11.41 -10.39
N ASP A 99 10.50 -12.49 -9.88
CA ASP A 99 9.80 -13.49 -10.71
C ASP A 99 8.65 -12.85 -11.50
N PHE A 100 7.92 -11.90 -10.89
CA PHE A 100 6.86 -11.16 -11.57
C PHE A 100 7.38 -10.32 -12.76
N GLU A 101 8.47 -9.57 -12.58
CA GLU A 101 9.05 -8.75 -13.65
C GLU A 101 9.67 -9.59 -14.76
N VAL A 102 10.22 -10.77 -14.44
CA VAL A 102 10.73 -11.71 -15.46
C VAL A 102 9.59 -12.25 -16.33
N LEU A 103 8.41 -12.49 -15.75
CA LEU A 103 7.27 -13.06 -16.46
C LEU A 103 6.43 -12.02 -17.22
N HIS A 104 6.31 -10.80 -16.69
CA HIS A 104 5.34 -9.80 -17.19
C HIS A 104 5.97 -8.43 -17.49
N GLY A 105 7.22 -8.20 -17.12
CA GLY A 105 7.88 -6.89 -17.19
C GLY A 105 8.70 -6.67 -18.47
N ASP A 106 9.09 -5.41 -18.65
CA ASP A 106 10.01 -4.95 -19.69
C ASP A 106 11.41 -4.69 -19.08
N GLU A 107 12.44 -4.50 -19.92
CA GLU A 107 13.78 -4.16 -19.42
C GLU A 107 13.81 -2.89 -18.57
N SER A 108 12.97 -1.90 -18.91
CA SER A 108 12.88 -0.63 -18.19
C SER A 108 12.27 -0.81 -16.81
N THR A 109 11.22 -1.63 -16.68
CA THR A 109 10.55 -1.91 -15.41
C THR A 109 11.42 -2.74 -14.50
N PHE A 110 12.14 -3.72 -15.06
CA PHE A 110 13.10 -4.53 -14.32
C PHE A 110 14.27 -3.70 -13.77
N ARG A 111 14.81 -2.76 -14.57
CA ARG A 111 15.85 -1.82 -14.11
C ARG A 111 15.34 -0.91 -13.00
N GLU A 112 14.09 -0.44 -13.10
CA GLU A 112 13.48 0.38 -12.06
C GLU A 112 13.29 -0.43 -10.75
N MET A 113 12.84 -1.68 -10.82
CA MET A 113 12.75 -2.56 -9.65
C MET A 113 14.11 -2.69 -8.95
N LEU A 114 15.21 -2.90 -9.70
CA LEU A 114 16.55 -2.96 -9.11
C LEU A 114 16.97 -1.64 -8.47
N ARG A 115 16.55 -0.50 -9.03
CA ARG A 115 16.78 0.82 -8.43
C ARG A 115 16.05 0.94 -7.10
N VAL A 116 14.75 0.59 -7.07
CA VAL A 116 13.94 0.61 -5.85
C VAL A 116 14.54 -0.31 -4.79
N LYS A 117 15.01 -1.50 -5.17
CA LYS A 117 15.69 -2.45 -4.27
C LYS A 117 16.92 -1.86 -3.59
N ARG A 118 17.77 -1.17 -4.35
CA ARG A 118 18.97 -0.51 -3.80
C ARG A 118 18.58 0.62 -2.87
N THR A 119 17.59 1.44 -3.23
CA THR A 119 17.13 2.53 -2.36
C THR A 119 16.52 2.00 -1.07
N ALA A 120 15.73 0.91 -1.13
CA ALA A 120 15.13 0.29 0.04
C ALA A 120 16.20 -0.34 0.97
N ALA A 121 17.23 -0.98 0.40
CA ALA A 121 18.37 -1.50 1.17
C ALA A 121 19.12 -0.37 1.89
N ALA A 122 19.38 0.75 1.19
CA ALA A 122 20.07 1.89 1.78
C ALA A 122 19.24 2.54 2.91
N SER A 123 17.91 2.65 2.74
CA SER A 123 17.02 3.17 3.78
C SER A 123 16.96 2.30 5.03
N ALA A 124 17.06 0.97 4.88
CA ALA A 124 17.15 0.06 6.03
C ALA A 124 18.51 0.18 6.75
N GLY A 125 19.62 0.25 5.99
CA GLY A 125 20.97 0.37 6.56
C GLY A 125 21.28 1.72 7.20
N ALA A 126 20.71 2.82 6.70
CA ALA A 126 20.93 4.17 7.24
C ALA A 126 20.40 4.36 8.67
N CYS A 127 19.49 3.50 9.14
CA CYS A 127 18.99 3.54 10.52
C CYS A 127 20.06 3.10 11.55
N VAL A 128 21.08 2.34 11.15
CA VAL A 128 22.01 1.68 12.09
C VAL A 128 23.25 2.53 12.44
N ILE A 129 23.55 3.60 11.70
CA ILE A 129 24.81 4.35 11.85
C ILE A 129 24.67 5.65 12.69
N GLY A 130 23.66 5.72 13.55
CA GLY A 130 23.36 6.92 14.35
C GLY A 130 22.78 6.62 15.72
N SER A 131 23.48 5.88 16.58
CA SER A 131 23.19 5.90 18.02
C SER A 131 24.47 5.78 18.87
N ALA A 132 24.99 6.94 19.26
CA ALA A 132 25.76 7.10 20.49
C ALA A 132 25.06 8.20 21.31
N GLY A 133 24.36 7.79 22.37
CA GLY A 133 23.96 8.68 23.47
C GLY A 133 22.46 8.86 23.75
N ALA A 134 22.08 8.48 24.98
CA ALA A 134 20.99 8.99 25.83
C ALA A 134 19.56 8.39 25.78
N ALA A 135 19.29 7.55 26.79
CA ALA A 135 18.22 7.64 27.81
C ALA A 135 16.70 7.56 27.45
N VAL A 136 16.12 6.42 27.88
CA VAL A 136 14.80 6.11 28.48
C VAL A 136 13.52 6.97 28.29
N ALA A 137 12.44 6.21 27.96
CA ALA A 137 11.02 6.31 28.35
C ALA A 137 10.05 7.28 27.63
N GLU A 138 9.17 6.75 26.75
CA GLU A 138 7.70 6.71 26.86
C GLU A 138 7.05 6.00 25.64
N MET A 139 5.82 5.51 25.85
CA MET A 139 4.98 4.65 24.99
C MET A 139 4.45 5.31 23.70
N ASP A 140 4.15 4.46 22.71
CA ASP A 140 3.21 4.63 21.60
C ASP A 140 3.34 5.89 20.70
N ASP A 141 4.24 5.83 19.72
CA ASP A 141 3.99 6.30 18.33
C ASP A 141 5.15 5.83 17.45
N PHE A 142 5.10 4.58 16.95
CA PHE A 142 6.06 4.14 15.96
C PHE A 142 5.76 4.86 14.66
N ARG A 143 6.41 6.02 14.52
CA ARG A 143 6.47 6.92 13.37
C ARG A 143 6.08 6.25 12.06
N ALA A 144 4.78 6.29 11.76
CA ALA A 144 4.29 6.00 10.43
C ALA A 144 4.83 7.10 9.52
N ALA A 145 5.96 6.83 8.87
CA ALA A 145 6.41 7.65 7.75
C ALA A 145 5.20 7.79 6.80
N PRO A 146 4.91 8.99 6.28
CA PRO A 146 3.72 9.19 5.47
C PRO A 146 3.76 8.22 4.30
N LYS A 147 2.91 7.19 4.35
CA LYS A 147 2.82 6.18 3.31
C LYS A 147 2.59 6.94 2.02
N ARG A 148 3.53 6.83 1.06
CA ARG A 148 3.44 7.56 -0.22
C ARG A 148 2.04 7.31 -0.77
N PRO A 149 1.24 8.34 -1.07
CA PRO A 149 -0.11 8.09 -1.55
C PRO A 149 0.00 7.16 -2.75
N MET A 150 -0.65 6.00 -2.66
CA MET A 150 -0.88 5.16 -3.83
C MET A 150 -1.46 6.09 -4.88
N ARG A 151 -0.75 6.24 -6.01
CA ARG A 151 -1.16 7.13 -7.08
C ARG A 151 -2.57 6.69 -7.46
N ALA A 152 -3.56 7.53 -7.14
CA ALA A 152 -4.96 7.18 -7.34
C ALA A 152 -5.12 6.72 -8.79
N CYS A 153 -5.71 5.54 -8.99
CA CYS A 153 -6.16 5.11 -10.30
C CYS A 153 -6.98 6.26 -10.88
N ALA A 154 -6.43 6.94 -11.90
CA ALA A 154 -7.20 7.87 -12.70
C ALA A 154 -8.34 7.06 -13.32
N GLY A 155 -9.51 7.15 -12.69
CA GLY A 155 -10.75 6.68 -13.26
C GLY A 155 -10.92 7.34 -14.62
N GLN A 156 -11.44 6.56 -15.56
CA GLN A 156 -11.92 7.04 -16.84
C GLN A 156 -12.73 8.32 -16.63
N GLN A 157 -12.25 9.40 -17.25
CA GLN A 157 -12.98 10.64 -17.42
C GLN A 157 -14.22 10.32 -18.27
N LEU A 158 -15.40 10.31 -17.65
CA LEU A 158 -16.65 10.52 -18.36
C LEU A 158 -17.41 11.66 -17.69
N GLY A 159 -17.55 12.76 -18.44
CA GLY A 159 -18.62 13.74 -18.26
C GLY A 159 -18.31 14.86 -17.28
N GLY A 160 -18.30 16.09 -17.79
CA GLY A 160 -17.88 17.27 -17.04
C GLY A 160 -18.88 17.81 -16.02
N ALA A 161 -18.36 18.60 -15.10
CA ALA A 161 -18.91 19.90 -14.74
C ALA A 161 -17.83 20.68 -13.98
N SER A 162 -17.39 21.80 -14.55
CA SER A 162 -16.60 22.80 -13.87
C SER A 162 -17.42 23.39 -12.73
N ILE A 163 -17.03 23.14 -11.48
CA ILE A 163 -17.42 23.99 -10.35
C ILE A 163 -16.17 24.72 -9.87
N SER A 164 -15.96 25.83 -10.55
CA SER A 164 -15.47 27.12 -10.04
C SER A 164 -14.78 27.12 -8.67
N GLN A 165 -13.49 27.47 -8.75
CA GLN A 165 -12.75 28.24 -7.76
C GLN A 165 -13.63 29.26 -7.03
N GLN A 166 -13.85 29.07 -5.73
CA GLN A 166 -14.09 30.16 -4.78
C GLN A 166 -13.94 29.65 -3.34
N CYS A 167 -12.69 29.52 -2.91
CA CYS A 167 -12.35 29.59 -1.49
C CYS A 167 -11.00 30.29 -1.34
N LYS A 168 -10.97 31.58 -1.69
CA LYS A 168 -9.89 32.49 -1.30
C LYS A 168 -10.44 33.41 -0.22
N ARG A 169 -10.03 33.09 1.01
CA ARG A 169 -9.70 33.99 2.12
C ARG A 169 -10.71 35.05 2.56
N THR A 170 -11.24 34.79 3.74
CA THR A 170 -11.70 35.78 4.72
C THR A 170 -10.53 36.64 5.24
N ARG A 171 -10.80 37.95 5.39
CA ARG A 171 -10.28 38.97 6.35
C ARG A 171 -8.82 39.43 6.30
N LEU A 172 -8.63 40.75 6.10
CA LEU A 172 -8.21 41.72 7.14
C LEU A 172 -8.13 43.16 6.59
N VAL A 173 -8.70 44.09 7.36
CA VAL A 173 -8.76 45.57 7.28
C VAL A 173 -9.58 46.19 6.15
#